data_AF-F7ZCH3-F1
#
_entry.id   AF-F7ZCH3-F1
#
_cell.length_a   1.000
_cell.length_b   1.000
_cell.length_c   1.000
_cell.angle_alpha   90.00
_cell.angle_beta   90.00
_cell.angle_gamma   90.00
#
_symmetry.space_group_name_H-M   'P 1'
#
loop_
_entity.id
_entity.type
_entity.pdbx_description
1 polymer ?
#
loop_
_entity_poly.entity_id
_entity_poly.type
_entity_poly.pdbx_seq_one_letter_code
_entity_poly.pdbx_strand_id
1 'polypeptide(L)'
;MSYCTVSHWTTTELTGEMEALAREKYVPLVMAVGASSVQMLRTGENAFSVVTQYVDEATAMSAQEKIAAIRAEATEELPMTMQNKTGGVVFASG
;
A
#
# COMPACT_ATOMS: atom_id res chain seq x y z
N MET A 1 -19.91 -3.30 -1.85
CA MET A 1 -19.33 -3.02 -0.53
C MET A 1 -17.88 -2.66 -0.75
N SER A 2 -17.39 -1.62 -0.08
CA SER A 2 -15.99 -1.20 -0.19
C SER A 2 -15.05 -2.33 0.21
N TYR A 3 -13.89 -2.38 -0.43
CA TYR A 3 -12.88 -3.40 -0.18
C TYR A 3 -11.60 -2.71 0.25
N CYS A 4 -10.90 -3.27 1.23
CA CYS A 4 -9.62 -2.74 1.70
C CYS A 4 -8.54 -3.80 1.58
N THR A 5 -7.35 -3.38 1.15
CA THR A 5 -6.14 -4.18 1.25
C THR A 5 -5.16 -3.50 2.18
N VAL A 6 -4.56 -4.27 3.08
CA VAL A 6 -3.49 -3.85 3.96
C VAL A 6 -2.24 -4.61 3.57
N SER A 7 -1.11 -3.93 3.48
CA SER A 7 0.19 -4.57 3.32
C SER A 7 1.15 -4.07 4.37
N HIS A 8 1.87 -5.00 4.98
CA HIS A 8 2.83 -4.75 6.04
C HIS A 8 4.24 -4.86 5.46
N TRP A 9 5.04 -3.84 5.73
CA TRP A 9 6.37 -3.63 5.19
C TRP A 9 7.35 -3.39 6.33
N THR A 10 8.55 -3.93 6.17
CA THR A 10 9.68 -3.66 7.04
C THR A 10 10.85 -3.22 6.19
N THR A 11 11.58 -2.21 6.61
CA THR A 11 12.81 -1.77 5.95
C THR A 11 13.97 -1.79 6.96
N THR A 12 15.20 -1.69 6.48
CA THR A 12 16.38 -1.57 7.36
C THR A 12 16.45 -0.20 8.01
N GLU A 13 16.06 0.85 7.28
CA GLU A 13 16.07 2.23 7.74
C GLU A 13 14.95 3.02 7.05
N LEU A 14 13.98 3.52 7.83
CA LEU A 14 12.93 4.38 7.30
C LEU A 14 13.43 5.84 7.30
N THR A 15 14.02 6.26 6.18
CA THR A 15 14.48 7.64 6.01
C THR A 15 13.35 8.56 5.56
N GLY A 16 13.46 9.86 5.83
CA GLY A 16 12.50 10.85 5.35
C GLY A 16 12.40 10.92 3.82
N GLU A 17 13.46 10.54 3.10
CA GLU A 17 13.45 10.41 1.64
C GLU A 17 12.57 9.24 1.17
N MET A 18 12.56 8.11 1.89
CA MET A 18 11.62 7.03 1.58
C MET A 18 10.17 7.45 1.82
N GLU A 19 9.90 8.19 2.90
CA GLU A 19 8.56 8.73 3.15
C GLU A 19 8.13 9.73 2.06
N ALA A 20 9.06 10.58 1.60
CA ALA A 20 8.83 11.49 0.49
C ALA A 20 8.53 10.74 -0.82
N LEU A 21 9.36 9.75 -1.19
CA LEU A 21 9.14 8.94 -2.38
C LEU A 21 7.82 8.18 -2.31
N ALA A 22 7.47 7.66 -1.14
CA ALA A 22 6.21 6.98 -0.93
C ALA A 22 5.02 7.91 -1.12
N ARG A 23 5.10 9.16 -0.64
CA ARG A 23 4.06 10.18 -0.81
C ARG A 23 3.98 10.75 -2.23
N GLU A 24 5.11 10.92 -2.90
CA GLU A 24 5.20 11.60 -4.20
C GLU A 24 5.07 10.65 -5.40
N LYS A 25 5.59 9.42 -5.29
CA LYS A 25 5.56 8.40 -6.37
C LYS A 25 4.50 7.33 -6.08
N TYR A 26 4.61 6.63 -4.95
CA TYR A 26 3.80 5.43 -4.73
C TYR A 26 2.33 5.71 -4.38
N VAL A 27 2.02 6.70 -3.54
CA VAL A 27 0.62 7.07 -3.22
C VAL A 27 -0.15 7.46 -4.50
N PRO A 28 0.35 8.35 -5.38
CA PRO A 28 -0.33 8.66 -6.63
C PRO A 28 -0.46 7.47 -7.57
N LEU A 29 0.55 6.61 -7.67
CA LEU A 29 0.47 5.39 -8.48
C LEU A 29 -0.62 4.43 -7.98
N VAL A 30 -0.72 4.22 -6.68
CA VAL A 30 -1.76 3.37 -6.08
C VAL A 30 -3.15 4.00 -6.25
N MET A 31 -3.27 5.33 -6.17
CA MET A 31 -4.52 6.03 -6.50
C MET A 31 -4.88 5.87 -7.98
N ALA A 32 -3.91 5.97 -8.89
CA ALA A 32 -4.13 5.89 -10.34
C ALA A 32 -4.62 4.52 -10.81
N VAL A 33 -4.37 3.44 -10.06
CA VAL A 33 -4.88 2.10 -10.41
C VAL A 33 -6.34 1.87 -10.00
N GLY A 34 -6.98 2.83 -9.32
CA GLY A 34 -8.39 2.76 -8.93
C GLY A 34 -8.63 2.75 -7.43
N ALA A 35 -7.64 3.05 -6.60
CA ALA A 35 -7.87 3.22 -5.17
C ALA A 35 -8.65 4.50 -4.90
N SER A 36 -9.63 4.41 -3.99
CA SER A 36 -10.38 5.56 -3.49
C SER A 36 -9.61 6.31 -2.40
N SER A 37 -8.79 5.60 -1.63
CA SER A 37 -7.94 6.18 -0.60
C SER A 37 -6.71 5.31 -0.34
N VAL A 38 -5.59 5.95 -0.01
CA VAL A 38 -4.33 5.30 0.36
C VAL A 38 -3.81 5.94 1.64
N GLN A 39 -3.55 5.13 2.65
CA GLN A 39 -2.96 5.56 3.91
C GLN A 39 -1.70 4.74 4.17
N MET A 40 -0.59 5.42 4.36
CA MET A 40 0.68 4.80 4.77
C MET A 40 0.90 5.15 6.23
N LEU A 41 0.90 4.12 7.08
CA LEU A 41 0.98 4.26 8.52
C LEU A 41 2.30 3.66 8.99
N ARG A 42 3.07 4.41 9.76
CA ARG A 42 4.23 3.86 10.44
C ARG A 42 3.76 3.00 11.61
N THR A 43 4.02 1.70 11.56
CA THR A 43 3.59 0.71 12.56
C THR A 43 4.72 0.27 13.48
N GLY A 44 5.95 0.69 13.19
CA GLY A 44 7.11 0.50 14.06
C GLY A 44 8.27 1.41 13.65
N GLU A 45 9.39 1.25 14.33
CA GLU A 45 10.59 2.06 14.07
C GLU A 45 11.04 1.96 12.61
N ASN A 46 11.13 0.74 12.07
CA ASN A 46 11.43 0.48 10.67
C ASN A 46 10.33 -0.34 9.97
N ALA A 47 9.09 -0.18 10.40
CA ALA A 47 7.95 -0.90 9.86
C ALA A 47 6.80 0.06 9.50
N PHE A 48 6.14 -0.19 8.40
CA PHE A 48 4.99 0.58 7.95
C PHE A 48 3.93 -0.31 7.31
N SER A 49 2.70 0.18 7.30
CA SER A 49 1.55 -0.48 6.72
C SER A 49 0.85 0.42 5.73
N VAL A 50 0.60 -0.10 4.54
CA VAL A 50 -0.14 0.60 3.49
C VAL A 50 -1.54 0.03 3.44
N VAL A 51 -2.51 0.85 3.81
CA VAL A 51 -3.94 0.58 3.72
C VAL A 51 -4.45 1.25 2.45
N THR A 52 -5.02 0.45 1.56
CA THR A 52 -5.61 0.93 0.31
C THR A 52 -7.08 0.54 0.28
N GLN A 53 -7.95 1.53 0.12
CA GLN A 53 -9.38 1.36 0.04
C GLN A 53 -9.85 1.49 -1.41
N TYR A 54 -10.79 0.64 -1.79
CA TYR A 54 -11.44 0.60 -3.09
C TYR A 54 -12.95 0.66 -2.92
N VAL A 55 -13.64 1.12 -3.96
CA VAL A 55 -15.10 1.17 -4.03
C VAL A 55 -15.72 -0.22 -3.97
N ASP A 56 -15.06 -1.23 -4.54
CA ASP A 56 -15.49 -2.63 -4.55
C ASP A 56 -14.32 -3.61 -4.71
N GLU A 57 -14.63 -4.90 -4.51
CA GLU A 57 -13.69 -6.01 -4.63
C GLU A 57 -13.17 -6.20 -6.06
N ALA A 58 -13.99 -5.96 -7.09
CA ALA A 58 -13.59 -6.12 -8.49
C ALA A 58 -12.49 -5.10 -8.88
N THR A 59 -12.63 -3.87 -8.41
CA THR A 59 -11.63 -2.81 -8.55
C THR A 59 -10.38 -3.17 -7.76
N ALA A 60 -10.53 -3.67 -6.53
CA ALA A 60 -9.40 -4.11 -5.72
C ALA A 60 -8.60 -5.24 -6.38
N MET A 61 -9.29 -6.25 -6.92
CA MET A 61 -8.66 -7.37 -7.64
C MET A 61 -7.95 -6.89 -8.91
N SER A 62 -8.58 -6.00 -9.68
CA SER A 62 -7.97 -5.45 -10.90
C SER A 62 -6.77 -4.55 -10.61
N ALA A 63 -6.82 -3.81 -9.50
CA ALA A 63 -5.72 -2.98 -9.02
C ALA A 63 -4.60 -3.83 -8.38
N GLN A 64 -4.94 -5.01 -7.86
CA GLN A 64 -4.02 -5.84 -7.09
C GLN A 64 -2.76 -6.24 -7.87
N GLU A 65 -2.90 -6.60 -9.14
CA GLU A 65 -1.78 -6.97 -10.00
C GLU A 65 -0.86 -5.77 -10.25
N LYS A 66 -1.43 -4.62 -10.58
CA LYS A 66 -0.66 -3.38 -10.82
C LYS A 66 0.05 -2.93 -9.56
N ILE A 67 -0.62 -3.02 -8.41
CA ILE A 67 -0.03 -2.69 -7.11
C ILE A 67 1.07 -3.68 -6.74
N ALA A 68 0.92 -4.97 -7.05
CA ALA A 68 1.99 -5.94 -6.87
C ALA A 68 3.22 -5.59 -7.71
N ALA A 69 3.04 -5.09 -8.94
CA ALA A 69 4.14 -4.61 -9.76
C ALA A 69 4.81 -3.35 -9.18
N ILE A 70 4.03 -2.34 -8.77
CA ILE A 70 4.55 -1.12 -8.11
C ILE A 70 5.36 -1.48 -6.85
N ARG A 71 4.86 -2.46 -6.10
CA ARG A 71 5.51 -2.98 -4.89
C ARG A 71 6.81 -3.74 -5.16
N ALA A 72 6.84 -4.51 -6.24
CA ALA A 72 8.05 -5.20 -6.67
C ALA A 72 9.13 -4.19 -7.07
N GLU A 73 8.76 -3.16 -7.85
CA GLU A 73 9.66 -2.04 -8.19
C GLU A 73 10.18 -1.33 -6.93
N ALA A 74 9.31 -1.06 -5.96
CA ALA A 74 9.72 -0.46 -4.68
C ALA A 74 10.71 -1.32 -3.89
N THR A 75 10.60 -2.64 -3.98
CA THR A 75 11.51 -3.60 -3.32
C THR A 75 12.86 -3.70 -4.04
N GLU A 76 12.90 -3.41 -5.35
CA GLU A 76 14.15 -3.33 -6.12
C GLU A 76 14.89 -2.00 -5.89
N GLU A 77 14.14 -0.89 -5.78
CA GLU A 77 14.72 0.45 -5.57
C GLU A 77 15.12 0.70 -4.10
N LEU A 78 14.41 0.10 -3.14
CA LEU A 78 14.60 0.34 -1.71
C LEU A 78 14.76 -0.97 -0.94
N PRO A 79 15.57 -1.01 0.15
CA PRO A 79 15.74 -2.19 1.00
C PRO A 79 14.52 -2.40 1.89
N MET A 80 13.37 -2.69 1.29
CA MET A 80 12.10 -2.93 1.95
C MET A 80 11.56 -4.31 1.62
N THR A 81 11.08 -5.00 2.65
CA THR A 81 10.55 -6.37 2.55
C THR A 81 9.09 -6.36 2.95
N MET A 82 8.24 -6.93 2.10
CA MET A 82 6.84 -7.17 2.44
C MET A 82 6.73 -8.36 3.39
N GLN A 83 6.22 -8.12 4.59
CA GLN A 83 6.00 -9.17 5.60
C GLN A 83 4.67 -9.89 5.38
N ASN A 84 3.62 -9.12 5.08
CA ASN A 84 2.28 -9.66 4.97
C ASN A 84 1.41 -8.78 4.09
N LYS A 85 0.38 -9.38 3.50
CA LYS A 85 -0.66 -8.71 2.75
C LYS A 85 -2.00 -9.37 3.07
N THR A 86 -2.95 -8.56 3.49
CA THR A 86 -4.32 -8.97 3.81
C THR A 86 -5.30 -8.13 3.02
N GLY A 87 -6.43 -8.71 2.66
CA GLY A 87 -7.52 -8.02 1.97
C GLY A 87 -8.85 -8.50 2.50
N GLY A 88 -9.85 -7.63 2.50
CA GLY A 88 -11.19 -7.98 2.93
C GLY A 88 -12.24 -6.93 2.60
N VAL A 89 -13.48 -7.39 2.55
CA VAL A 89 -14.66 -6.53 2.42
C VAL A 89 -14.81 -5.72 3.71
N VAL A 90 -14.99 -4.41 3.55
CA VAL A 90 -15.25 -3.50 4.68
C VAL A 90 -16.66 -3.77 5.18
N PHE A 91 -16.76 -4.39 6.35
CA PHE A 91 -18.03 -4.68 7.00
C PHE A 91 -18.60 -3.48 7.78
N ALA A 92 -17.74 -2.55 8.21
CA ALA A 92 -18.10 -1.31 8.89
C ALA A 92 -17.06 -0.21 8.62
N SER A 93 -17.53 1.01 8.39
CA SER A 93 -16.71 2.24 8.24
C SER A 93 -17.48 3.44 8.79
N GLY A 94 -16.79 4.40 9.42
CA GLY A 94 -17.36 5.62 9.98
C GLY A 94 -16.65 6.87 9.48
#